data_AF-A0A7V3DFZ9-F1
#
_entry.id   AF-A0A7V3DFZ9-F1
#
_cell.length_a   1.000
_cell.length_b   1.000
_cell.length_c   1.000
_cell.angle_alpha   90.00
_cell.angle_beta   90.00
_cell.angle_gamma   90.00
#
_symmetry.space_group_name_H-M   'P 1'
#
loop_
_entity.id
_entity.type
_entity.pdbx_description
1 polymer ?
#
loop_
_entity_poly.entity_id
_entity_poly.type
_entity_poly.pdbx_seq_one_letter_code
_entity_poly.pdbx_strand_id
1 'polypeptide(L)'
;MRRRVVRDIGTFLGVIIILGVVVFVNGQMQRGTLKDRMEKVRQTAEAKQRGSGVELLSWDILRKTTGSRRTGPTFDKRLVEKRDDTVSIIGFMVPLYDFRNIKEFILLPVPIECYFCQAPPMRDVMLVQMAENMTVDLVKEPIIVSGHLTLNEGPGTKFFYVIKDATRGAAEKGGKLTRKKISTEHVQHAIGAKQNEENQKETLLEGQEPPKATTSDSAAPSEAPK
;
A
#
# COMPACT_ATOMS: atom_id res chain seq x y z
N MET A 1 62.68 -26.79 -14.59
CA MET A 1 61.81 -25.74 -13.98
C MET A 1 60.35 -25.75 -14.45
N ARG A 2 59.99 -26.30 -15.64
CA ARG A 2 58.62 -26.18 -16.20
C ARG A 2 57.47 -26.81 -15.39
N ARG A 3 57.65 -27.93 -14.69
CA ARG A 3 56.54 -28.63 -13.99
C ARG A 3 55.99 -27.89 -12.77
N ARG A 4 56.83 -27.15 -12.02
CA ARG A 4 56.37 -26.34 -10.88
C ARG A 4 55.53 -25.15 -11.34
N VAL A 5 56.01 -24.45 -12.38
CA VAL A 5 55.30 -23.30 -12.98
C VAL A 5 53.91 -23.70 -13.52
N VAL A 6 53.78 -24.87 -14.16
CA VAL A 6 52.47 -25.37 -14.64
C VAL A 6 51.51 -25.66 -13.49
N ARG A 7 52.01 -26.23 -12.39
CA ARG A 7 51.18 -26.51 -11.20
C ARG A 7 50.70 -25.21 -10.56
N ASP A 8 51.59 -24.24 -10.40
CA ASP A 8 51.28 -22.97 -9.76
C ASP A 8 50.26 -22.17 -10.60
N ILE A 9 50.41 -22.12 -11.93
CA ILE A 9 49.43 -21.52 -12.85
C ILE A 9 48.06 -22.21 -12.75
N GLY A 10 48.02 -23.54 -12.67
CA GLY A 10 46.78 -24.30 -12.52
C GLY A 10 46.01 -23.91 -11.25
N THR A 11 46.70 -23.78 -10.12
CA THR A 11 46.13 -23.28 -8.87
C THR A 11 45.62 -21.85 -8.97
N PHE A 12 46.39 -20.93 -9.58
CA PHE A 12 45.95 -19.54 -9.77
C PHE A 12 44.69 -19.47 -10.64
N LEU A 13 44.64 -20.23 -11.73
CA LEU A 13 43.46 -20.28 -12.60
C LEU A 13 42.24 -20.85 -11.87
N GLY A 14 42.43 -21.91 -11.07
CA GLY A 14 41.38 -22.49 -10.22
C GLY A 14 40.82 -21.48 -9.20
N VAL A 15 41.69 -20.73 -8.53
CA VAL A 15 41.27 -19.69 -7.58
C VAL A 15 40.50 -18.56 -8.27
N ILE A 16 40.95 -18.12 -9.45
CA ILE A 16 40.26 -17.08 -10.23
C ILE A 16 38.86 -17.55 -10.65
N ILE A 17 38.71 -18.80 -11.08
CA ILE A 17 37.40 -19.36 -11.45
C ILE A 17 36.48 -19.40 -10.24
N ILE A 18 36.97 -19.87 -9.08
CA ILE A 18 36.17 -19.93 -7.85
C ILE A 18 35.74 -18.53 -7.42
N LEU A 19 36.65 -17.55 -7.43
CA LEU A 19 36.32 -16.16 -7.12
C LEU A 19 35.30 -15.59 -8.11
N GLY A 20 35.46 -15.86 -9.40
CA GLY A 20 34.51 -15.46 -10.44
C GLY A 20 33.11 -16.01 -10.19
N VAL A 21 33.00 -17.30 -9.84
CA VAL A 21 31.72 -17.93 -9.50
C VAL A 21 31.10 -17.31 -8.24
N VAL A 22 31.88 -17.08 -7.18
CA VAL A 22 31.38 -16.46 -5.93
C VAL A 22 30.88 -15.04 -6.19
N VAL A 23 31.64 -14.23 -6.94
CA VAL A 23 31.24 -12.87 -7.30
C VAL A 23 30.00 -12.88 -8.19
N PHE A 24 29.92 -13.78 -9.17
CA PHE A 24 28.77 -13.89 -10.05
C PHE A 24 27.50 -14.32 -9.30
N VAL A 25 27.58 -15.34 -8.44
CA VAL A 25 26.46 -15.81 -7.63
C VAL A 25 26.02 -14.74 -6.63
N ASN A 26 26.96 -14.08 -5.94
CA ASN A 26 26.63 -12.99 -5.02
C ASN A 26 26.02 -11.80 -5.77
N GLY A 27 26.57 -11.45 -6.93
CA GLY A 27 26.03 -10.41 -7.81
C GLY A 27 24.62 -10.72 -8.31
N GLN A 28 24.35 -11.98 -8.69
CA GLN A 28 23.01 -12.45 -9.05
C GLN A 28 22.04 -12.41 -7.87
N MET A 29 22.46 -12.86 -6.68
CA MET A 29 21.62 -12.85 -5.48
C MET A 29 21.32 -11.44 -4.98
N GLN A 30 22.23 -10.48 -5.16
CA GLN A 30 22.02 -9.09 -4.74
C GLN A 30 21.14 -8.28 -5.69
N ARG A 31 20.88 -8.75 -6.93
CA ARG A 31 20.08 -8.04 -7.95
C ARG A 31 18.57 -7.97 -7.72
N GLY A 32 18.04 -8.61 -6.67
CA GLY A 32 16.62 -8.46 -6.31
C GLY A 32 16.32 -7.02 -5.85
N THR A 33 15.24 -6.42 -6.38
CA THR A 33 14.82 -5.08 -5.96
C THR A 33 14.40 -5.09 -4.49
N LEU A 34 14.43 -3.93 -3.82
CA LEU A 34 13.96 -3.82 -2.43
C LEU A 34 12.53 -4.36 -2.28
N LYS A 35 11.69 -4.11 -3.29
CA LYS A 35 10.31 -4.61 -3.37
C LYS A 35 10.26 -6.14 -3.31
N ASP A 36 11.07 -6.83 -4.11
CA ASP A 36 11.09 -8.30 -4.16
C ASP A 36 11.51 -8.90 -2.81
N ARG A 37 12.47 -8.25 -2.13
CA ARG A 37 12.92 -8.68 -0.81
C ARG A 37 11.82 -8.53 0.23
N MET A 38 11.10 -7.41 0.23
CA MET A 38 10.02 -7.17 1.18
C MET A 38 8.79 -8.06 0.92
N GLU A 39 8.50 -8.32 -0.35
CA GLU A 39 7.45 -9.27 -0.74
C GLU A 39 7.78 -10.69 -0.24
N LYS A 40 9.04 -11.12 -0.38
CA LYS A 40 9.51 -12.39 0.20
C LYS A 40 9.36 -12.43 1.72
N VAL A 41 9.74 -11.36 2.43
CA VAL A 41 9.58 -11.26 3.89
C VAL A 41 8.10 -11.45 4.29
N ARG A 42 7.16 -10.79 3.60
CA ARG A 42 5.73 -10.97 3.82
C ARG A 42 5.30 -12.41 3.55
N GLN A 43 5.68 -12.99 2.41
CA GLN A 43 5.31 -14.36 2.03
C GLN A 43 5.83 -15.40 3.03
N THR A 44 7.05 -15.21 3.57
CA THR A 44 7.58 -16.07 4.63
C THR A 44 6.75 -15.97 5.91
N ALA A 45 6.37 -14.77 6.31
CA ALA A 45 5.49 -14.56 7.47
C ALA A 45 4.11 -15.21 7.26
N GLU A 46 3.54 -15.10 6.06
CA GLU A 46 2.28 -15.77 5.72
C GLU A 46 2.39 -17.30 5.75
N ALA A 47 3.46 -17.86 5.20
CA ALA A 47 3.67 -19.32 5.21
C ALA A 47 3.75 -19.86 6.64
N LYS A 48 4.44 -19.15 7.54
CA LYS A 48 4.55 -19.49 8.96
C LYS A 48 3.19 -19.48 9.67
N GLN A 49 2.35 -18.48 9.39
CA GLN A 49 1.03 -18.35 9.99
C GLN A 49 0.02 -19.36 9.42
N ARG A 50 0.06 -19.63 8.11
CA ARG A 50 -0.72 -20.72 7.50
C ARG A 50 -0.34 -22.08 8.08
N GLY A 51 0.96 -22.33 8.28
CA GLY A 51 1.44 -23.55 8.96
C GLY A 51 0.99 -23.66 10.42
N SER A 52 0.59 -22.55 11.05
CA SER A 52 0.03 -22.52 12.40
C SER A 52 -1.51 -22.67 12.42
N GLY A 53 -2.14 -22.92 11.27
CA GLY A 53 -3.59 -23.11 11.13
C GLY A 53 -4.40 -21.83 10.96
N VAL A 54 -3.77 -20.67 10.76
CA VAL A 54 -4.48 -19.40 10.54
C VAL A 54 -4.87 -19.27 9.07
N GLU A 55 -6.16 -19.11 8.79
CA GLU A 55 -6.64 -18.77 7.45
C GLU A 55 -6.31 -17.32 7.12
N LEU A 56 -5.54 -17.12 6.04
CA LEU A 56 -5.09 -15.79 5.61
C LEU A 56 -5.68 -15.41 4.26
N LEU A 57 -6.30 -14.23 4.20
CA LEU A 57 -6.67 -13.55 2.97
C LEU A 57 -5.41 -13.22 2.17
N SER A 58 -5.35 -13.66 0.92
CA SER A 58 -4.22 -13.39 0.03
C SER A 58 -4.40 -12.08 -0.73
N TRP A 59 -3.33 -11.29 -0.80
CA TRP A 59 -3.22 -10.13 -1.68
C TRP A 59 -3.46 -10.47 -3.16
N ASP A 60 -3.21 -11.71 -3.59
CA ASP A 60 -3.44 -12.11 -4.97
C ASP A 60 -4.93 -12.13 -5.33
N ILE A 61 -5.81 -12.38 -4.35
CA ILE A 61 -7.26 -12.32 -4.56
C ILE A 61 -7.71 -10.85 -4.65
N LEU A 62 -7.16 -9.98 -3.80
CA LEU A 62 -7.42 -8.53 -3.85
C LEU A 62 -7.00 -7.95 -5.20
N ARG A 63 -5.81 -8.30 -5.70
CA ARG A 63 -5.26 -7.84 -6.98
C ARG A 63 -6.08 -8.21 -8.22
N LYS A 64 -7.00 -9.18 -8.11
CA LYS A 64 -7.95 -9.51 -9.18
C LYS A 64 -9.11 -8.54 -9.28
N THR A 65 -9.25 -7.62 -8.32
CA THR A 65 -10.21 -6.54 -8.39
C THR A 65 -9.85 -5.60 -9.53
N THR A 66 -10.84 -5.29 -10.35
CA THR A 66 -10.72 -4.36 -11.47
C THR A 66 -11.49 -3.08 -11.19
N GLY A 67 -11.30 -2.05 -12.02
CA GLY A 67 -11.95 -0.76 -11.84
C GLY A 67 -11.04 0.33 -11.25
N SER A 68 -11.63 1.48 -11.00
CA SER A 68 -10.94 2.71 -10.59
C SER A 68 -11.84 3.54 -9.68
N ARG A 69 -11.31 4.59 -9.04
CA ARG A 69 -12.14 5.55 -8.29
C ARG A 69 -13.29 6.12 -9.12
N ARG A 70 -13.12 6.30 -10.43
CA ARG A 70 -14.15 6.85 -11.32
C ARG A 70 -15.28 5.85 -11.62
N THR A 71 -14.94 4.59 -11.81
CA THR A 71 -15.89 3.54 -12.24
C THR A 71 -16.43 2.71 -11.09
N GLY A 72 -15.78 2.76 -9.92
CA GLY A 72 -15.96 1.79 -8.84
C GLY A 72 -15.18 0.49 -9.07
N PRO A 73 -15.01 -0.33 -8.01
CA PRO A 73 -14.37 -1.63 -8.11
C PRO A 73 -15.32 -2.72 -8.60
N THR A 74 -14.76 -3.75 -9.23
CA THR A 74 -15.42 -5.03 -9.51
C THR A 74 -14.59 -6.15 -8.88
N PHE A 75 -15.17 -6.84 -7.92
CA PHE A 75 -14.48 -7.82 -7.06
C PHE A 75 -14.50 -9.25 -7.64
N ASP A 76 -13.46 -10.04 -7.34
CA ASP A 76 -13.44 -11.48 -7.60
C ASP A 76 -14.50 -12.19 -6.74
N LYS A 77 -15.17 -13.21 -7.29
CA LYS A 77 -16.23 -13.94 -6.57
C LYS A 77 -15.80 -14.47 -5.20
N ARG A 78 -14.56 -14.97 -5.11
CA ARG A 78 -13.99 -15.50 -3.86
C ARG A 78 -13.77 -14.42 -2.81
N LEU A 79 -13.64 -13.16 -3.24
CA LEU A 79 -13.55 -12.03 -2.32
C LEU A 79 -14.94 -11.60 -1.86
N VAL A 80 -15.94 -11.63 -2.75
CA VAL A 80 -17.34 -11.35 -2.42
C VAL A 80 -17.87 -12.35 -1.40
N GLU A 81 -17.49 -13.62 -1.50
CA GLU A 81 -17.81 -14.68 -0.52
C GLU A 81 -17.25 -14.40 0.88
N LYS A 82 -16.20 -13.58 1.00
CA LYS A 82 -15.57 -13.17 2.27
C LYS A 82 -16.07 -11.81 2.77
N ARG A 83 -17.10 -11.24 2.13
CA ARG A 83 -17.67 -9.95 2.55
C ARG A 83 -18.29 -10.12 3.94
N ASP A 84 -18.01 -9.14 4.81
CA ASP A 84 -18.47 -9.05 6.20
C ASP A 84 -17.99 -10.18 7.12
N ASP A 85 -17.22 -11.14 6.59
CA ASP A 85 -16.52 -12.17 7.35
C ASP A 85 -15.33 -11.59 8.13
N THR A 86 -14.99 -12.28 9.21
CA THR A 86 -13.74 -12.07 9.91
C THR A 86 -12.59 -12.66 9.09
N VAL A 87 -11.71 -11.81 8.59
CA VAL A 87 -10.53 -12.21 7.81
C VAL A 87 -9.26 -11.83 8.54
N SER A 88 -8.20 -12.59 8.29
CA SER A 88 -6.84 -12.23 8.71
C SER A 88 -5.96 -11.98 7.49
N ILE A 89 -5.17 -10.91 7.49
CA ILE A 89 -4.27 -10.57 6.39
C ILE A 89 -2.94 -10.08 6.95
N ILE A 90 -1.86 -10.37 6.22
CA ILE A 90 -0.52 -9.91 6.58
C ILE A 90 -0.07 -8.82 5.61
N GLY A 91 0.43 -7.71 6.14
CA GLY A 91 0.97 -6.62 5.32
C GLY A 91 1.78 -5.62 6.12
N PHE A 92 2.22 -4.57 5.45
CA PHE A 92 3.02 -3.50 6.03
C PHE A 92 2.13 -2.32 6.41
N MET A 93 2.27 -1.87 7.65
CA MET A 93 1.56 -0.70 8.17
C MET A 93 2.14 0.58 7.57
N VAL A 94 1.28 1.41 7.01
CA VAL A 94 1.58 2.76 6.54
C VAL A 94 0.64 3.74 7.25
N PRO A 95 1.16 4.61 8.13
CA PRO A 95 0.34 5.58 8.83
C PRO A 95 -0.24 6.59 7.84
N LEU A 96 -1.50 6.99 8.07
CA LEU A 96 -2.12 8.08 7.31
C LEU A 96 -1.70 9.44 7.87
N TYR A 97 -1.97 9.64 9.16
CA TYR A 97 -1.83 10.94 9.83
C TYR A 97 -1.07 10.82 11.15
N ASP A 98 -1.43 9.82 11.96
CA ASP A 98 -0.83 9.62 13.27
C ASP A 98 0.34 8.63 13.22
N PHE A 99 1.33 8.89 14.05
CA PHE A 99 2.55 8.06 14.13
C PHE A 99 2.71 7.35 15.48
N ARG A 100 1.81 7.64 16.42
CA ARG A 100 1.66 7.00 17.74
C ARG A 100 0.18 6.85 18.04
N ASN A 101 -0.19 5.83 18.80
CA ASN A 101 -1.58 5.54 19.16
C ASN A 101 -2.50 5.49 17.93
N ILE A 102 -2.03 4.83 16.87
CA ILE A 102 -2.68 4.83 15.56
C ILE A 102 -3.98 4.03 15.65
N LYS A 103 -5.09 4.67 15.25
CA LYS A 103 -6.43 4.05 15.15
C LYS A 103 -6.80 3.66 13.72
N GLU A 104 -6.27 4.38 12.74
CA GLU A 104 -6.50 4.12 11.33
C GLU A 104 -5.18 4.17 10.56
N PHE A 105 -4.97 3.18 9.70
CA PHE A 105 -3.78 3.11 8.86
C PHE A 105 -4.06 2.37 7.55
N ILE A 106 -3.16 2.52 6.59
CA ILE A 106 -3.18 1.74 5.36
C ILE A 106 -2.32 0.49 5.55
N LEU A 107 -2.84 -0.66 5.15
CA LEU A 107 -2.09 -1.89 5.02
C LEU A 107 -1.75 -2.11 3.54
N LEU A 108 -0.48 -2.43 3.26
CA LEU A 108 0.02 -2.68 1.91
C LEU A 108 0.74 -4.04 1.80
N PRO A 109 0.82 -4.64 0.59
CA PRO A 109 1.61 -5.86 0.36
C PRO A 109 3.12 -5.61 0.45
N VAL A 110 3.58 -4.37 0.23
CA VAL A 110 4.98 -3.96 0.30
C VAL A 110 5.11 -2.64 1.06
N PRO A 111 6.18 -2.43 1.84
CA PRO A 111 6.35 -1.20 2.60
C PRO A 111 6.70 -0.06 1.66
N ILE A 112 6.08 1.09 1.89
CA ILE A 112 6.42 2.36 1.24
C ILE A 112 6.69 3.41 2.31
N GLU A 113 7.38 4.48 1.92
CA GLU A 113 7.69 5.58 2.84
C GLU A 113 6.52 6.56 2.94
N CYS A 114 5.97 6.96 1.80
CA CYS A 114 4.83 7.87 1.72
C CYS A 114 3.77 7.35 0.75
N TYR A 115 2.57 7.13 1.25
CA TYR A 115 1.40 6.74 0.46
C TYR A 115 1.04 7.78 -0.60
N PHE A 116 1.07 9.06 -0.24
CA PHE A 116 0.72 10.15 -1.16
C PHE A 116 1.74 10.36 -2.28
N CYS A 117 3.03 10.07 -2.04
CA CYS A 117 4.06 10.22 -3.07
C CYS A 117 4.03 9.07 -4.09
N GLN A 118 3.81 7.84 -3.63
CA GLN A 118 3.89 6.67 -4.51
C GLN A 118 2.53 6.27 -5.10
N ALA A 119 1.42 6.68 -4.49
CA ALA A 119 0.05 6.43 -4.92
C ALA A 119 -0.15 5.01 -5.50
N PRO A 120 0.06 3.95 -4.68
CA PRO A 120 -0.03 2.59 -5.16
C PRO A 120 -1.41 2.29 -5.75
N PRO A 121 -1.53 1.28 -6.63
CA PRO A 121 -2.82 0.89 -7.21
C PRO A 121 -3.85 0.62 -6.12
N MET A 122 -5.07 1.11 -6.25
CA MET A 122 -6.11 0.99 -5.22
C MET A 122 -6.39 -0.47 -4.77
N ARG A 123 -6.16 -1.45 -5.65
CA ARG A 123 -6.27 -2.89 -5.35
C ARG A 123 -5.19 -3.43 -4.40
N ASP A 124 -4.11 -2.68 -4.21
CA ASP A 124 -3.02 -2.99 -3.26
C ASP A 124 -3.17 -2.20 -1.95
N VAL A 125 -4.26 -1.44 -1.78
CA VAL A 125 -4.48 -0.53 -0.65
C VAL A 125 -5.69 -0.99 0.16
N MET A 126 -5.46 -1.25 1.45
CA MET A 126 -6.52 -1.62 2.39
C MET A 126 -6.51 -0.64 3.56
N LEU A 127 -7.66 -0.05 3.87
CA LEU A 127 -7.82 0.75 5.07
C LEU A 127 -8.06 -0.18 6.26
N VAL A 128 -7.38 0.05 7.36
CA VAL A 128 -7.58 -0.69 8.62
C VAL A 128 -8.06 0.28 9.67
N GLN A 129 -9.19 -0.04 10.28
CA GLN A 129 -9.78 0.68 11.41
C GLN A 129 -9.71 -0.22 12.64
N MET A 130 -8.94 0.20 13.63
CA MET A 130 -8.76 -0.54 14.88
C MET A 130 -10.07 -0.63 15.66
N ALA A 131 -10.26 -1.71 16.41
CA ALA A 131 -11.35 -1.85 17.36
C ALA A 131 -11.36 -0.71 18.40
N GLU A 132 -12.51 -0.48 19.02
CA GLU A 132 -12.66 0.57 20.03
C GLU A 132 -11.64 0.39 21.15
N ASN A 133 -11.02 1.49 21.58
CA ASN A 133 -9.94 1.54 22.59
C ASN A 133 -8.64 0.79 22.23
N MET A 134 -8.52 0.25 21.01
CA MET A 134 -7.28 -0.33 20.53
C MET A 134 -6.48 0.70 19.73
N THR A 135 -5.18 0.75 20.00
CA THR A 135 -4.24 1.55 19.22
C THR A 135 -2.97 0.78 18.95
N VAL A 136 -2.27 1.16 17.90
CA VAL A 136 -1.03 0.50 17.49
C VAL A 136 0.09 1.52 17.30
N ASP A 137 1.31 1.09 17.59
CA ASP A 137 2.50 1.83 17.22
C ASP A 137 2.97 1.41 15.84
N LEU A 138 3.61 2.34 15.13
CA LEU A 138 4.21 2.04 13.84
C LEU A 138 5.40 1.10 13.98
N VAL A 139 5.38 0.02 13.19
CA VAL A 139 6.42 -1.02 13.15
C VAL A 139 7.00 -1.14 11.75
N LYS A 140 8.20 -1.73 11.64
CA LYS A 140 8.87 -1.93 10.34
C LYS A 140 8.49 -3.26 9.69
N GLU A 141 8.27 -4.27 10.51
CA GLU A 141 7.96 -5.64 10.10
C GLU A 141 6.51 -5.75 9.61
N PRO A 142 6.19 -6.73 8.74
CA PRO A 142 4.80 -7.00 8.40
C PRO A 142 4.03 -7.43 9.66
N ILE A 143 2.78 -7.03 9.75
CA ILE A 143 1.86 -7.35 10.84
C ILE A 143 0.74 -8.24 10.35
N ILE A 144 0.16 -9.03 11.24
CA ILE A 144 -1.13 -9.68 10.99
C ILE A 144 -2.24 -8.79 11.55
N VAL A 145 -3.23 -8.52 10.71
CA VAL A 145 -4.43 -7.77 11.03
C VAL A 145 -5.62 -8.69 10.88
N SER A 146 -6.46 -8.78 11.91
CA SER A 146 -7.68 -9.58 11.91
C SER A 146 -8.88 -8.70 12.22
N GLY A 147 -9.96 -8.80 11.45
CA GLY A 147 -11.19 -8.02 11.65
C GLY A 147 -12.21 -8.27 10.55
N HIS A 148 -13.28 -7.47 10.52
CA HIS A 148 -14.38 -7.62 9.56
C HIS A 148 -14.06 -6.97 8.21
N LEU A 149 -14.13 -7.74 7.13
CA LEU A 149 -13.86 -7.24 5.78
C LEU A 149 -15.08 -6.55 5.17
N THR A 150 -15.01 -5.24 4.97
CA THR A 150 -15.98 -4.50 4.17
C THR A 150 -15.44 -4.25 2.76
N LEU A 151 -16.27 -4.53 1.76
CA LEU A 151 -16.02 -4.24 0.35
C LEU A 151 -16.84 -3.01 -0.08
N ASN A 152 -16.17 -1.89 -0.34
CA ASN A 152 -16.83 -0.66 -0.74
C ASN A 152 -17.06 -0.64 -2.25
N GLU A 153 -18.28 -0.39 -2.68
CA GLU A 153 -18.68 -0.38 -4.09
C GLU A 153 -18.94 1.03 -4.62
N GLY A 154 -19.14 1.11 -5.93
CA GLY A 154 -19.62 2.32 -6.60
C GLY A 154 -18.54 3.35 -6.93
N PRO A 155 -18.88 4.32 -7.81
CA PRO A 155 -18.02 5.45 -8.14
C PRO A 155 -17.68 6.31 -6.92
N GLY A 156 -16.49 6.91 -6.90
CA GLY A 156 -16.03 7.85 -5.86
C GLY A 156 -15.42 7.19 -4.63
N THR A 157 -15.53 5.86 -4.48
CA THR A 157 -14.97 5.12 -3.34
C THR A 157 -13.45 5.32 -3.20
N LYS A 158 -13.01 5.80 -2.03
CA LYS A 158 -11.58 6.08 -1.73
C LYS A 158 -10.76 4.82 -1.46
N PHE A 159 -11.35 3.83 -0.80
CA PHE A 159 -10.72 2.56 -0.46
C PHE A 159 -11.65 1.42 -0.81
N PHE A 160 -11.18 0.48 -1.65
CA PHE A 160 -11.98 -0.67 -2.06
C PHE A 160 -12.18 -1.68 -0.94
N TYR A 161 -11.18 -1.82 -0.06
CA TYR A 161 -11.21 -2.75 1.07
C TYR A 161 -11.01 -1.99 2.38
N VAL A 162 -11.83 -2.32 3.36
CA VAL A 162 -11.71 -1.83 4.74
C VAL A 162 -11.77 -3.02 5.68
N ILE A 163 -10.85 -3.10 6.64
CA ILE A 163 -10.99 -3.98 7.80
C ILE A 163 -11.47 -3.15 8.98
N LYS A 164 -12.64 -3.49 9.51
CA LYS A 164 -13.22 -2.88 10.71
C LYS A 164 -12.97 -3.74 11.94
N ASP A 165 -13.06 -3.11 13.11
CA ASP A 165 -12.86 -3.74 14.41
C ASP A 165 -11.56 -4.53 14.48
N ALA A 166 -10.52 -3.96 13.86
CA ALA A 166 -9.28 -4.67 13.65
C ALA A 166 -8.54 -4.87 14.97
N THR A 167 -7.98 -6.06 15.11
CA THR A 167 -7.00 -6.41 16.14
C THR A 167 -5.66 -6.68 15.48
N ARG A 168 -4.57 -6.29 16.15
CA ARG A 168 -3.22 -6.61 15.68
C ARG A 168 -2.66 -7.83 16.41
N GLY A 169 -2.06 -8.73 15.65
CA GLY A 169 -1.12 -9.73 16.15
C GLY A 169 0.29 -9.44 15.62
N ALA A 170 1.30 -10.07 16.23
CA ALA A 170 2.60 -10.17 15.57
C ALA A 170 2.49 -11.20 14.43
N ALA A 171 3.00 -10.86 13.23
CA ALA A 171 3.04 -11.82 12.12
C ALA A 171 3.93 -13.05 12.43
N GLU A 172 4.70 -13.00 13.52
CA GLU A 172 5.36 -14.15 14.11
C GLU A 172 5.00 -14.30 15.60
N LYS A 173 4.61 -15.50 16.04
CA LYS A 173 4.53 -15.81 17.49
C LYS A 173 5.90 -15.56 18.14
N GLY A 174 5.98 -14.58 19.04
CA GLY A 174 7.22 -14.17 19.71
C GLY A 174 8.15 -13.26 18.89
N GLY A 175 7.71 -12.76 17.73
CA GLY A 175 8.50 -11.83 16.91
C GLY A 175 8.71 -10.48 17.61
N LYS A 176 9.93 -9.95 17.55
CA LYS A 176 10.22 -8.59 18.01
C LYS A 176 9.69 -7.58 16.98
N LEU A 177 8.66 -6.83 17.34
CA LEU A 177 8.19 -5.70 16.56
C LEU A 177 9.09 -4.49 16.83
N THR A 178 9.75 -3.97 15.81
CA THR A 178 10.66 -2.83 15.95
C THR A 178 9.92 -1.54 15.62
N ARG A 179 9.83 -0.63 16.61
CA ARG A 179 9.21 0.69 16.40
C ARG A 179 9.95 1.46 15.31
N LYS A 180 9.21 1.98 14.33
CA LYS A 180 9.78 2.81 13.24
C LYS A 180 9.95 4.26 13.73
N LYS A 181 11.15 4.81 13.58
CA LYS A 181 11.40 6.27 13.71
C LYS A 181 11.14 6.91 12.35
N ILE A 182 10.40 8.01 12.33
CA ILE A 182 9.96 8.71 11.11
C ILE A 182 10.68 10.06 11.06
N SER A 183 11.12 10.47 9.87
CA SER A 183 11.75 11.77 9.67
C SER A 183 10.72 12.90 9.73
N THR A 184 11.15 14.09 10.13
CA THR A 184 10.30 15.28 10.28
C THR A 184 9.63 15.69 8.97
N GLU A 185 10.30 15.49 7.83
CA GLU A 185 9.77 15.80 6.50
C GLU A 185 8.52 14.98 6.16
N HIS A 186 8.49 13.69 6.52
CA HIS A 186 7.32 12.83 6.29
C HIS A 186 6.11 13.23 7.13
N VAL A 187 6.33 13.81 8.31
CA VAL A 187 5.27 14.31 9.18
C VAL A 187 4.59 15.53 8.54
N GLN A 188 5.37 16.44 7.94
CA GLN A 188 4.86 17.67 7.33
C GLN A 188 3.96 17.37 6.11
N HIS A 189 4.33 16.42 5.27
CA HIS A 189 3.49 16.02 4.13
C HIS A 189 2.16 15.37 4.56
N ALA A 190 2.16 14.55 5.62
CA ALA A 190 0.94 13.94 6.15
C ALA A 190 -0.03 14.99 6.72
N ILE A 191 0.50 16.00 7.42
CA ILE A 191 -0.29 17.14 7.94
C ILE A 191 -0.91 17.93 6.78
N GLY A 192 -0.14 18.26 5.75
CA GLY A 192 -0.66 18.97 4.58
C GLY A 192 -1.73 18.19 3.82
N ALA A 193 -1.60 16.86 3.71
CA ALA A 193 -2.62 16.01 3.11
C ALA A 193 -3.93 16.02 3.92
N LYS A 194 -3.85 15.95 5.25
CA LYS A 194 -5.01 16.03 6.14
C LYS A 194 -5.74 17.37 5.99
N GLN A 195 -5.01 18.47 6.02
CA GLN A 195 -5.57 19.81 5.84
C GLN A 195 -6.24 19.96 4.46
N ASN A 196 -5.64 19.42 3.40
CA ASN A 196 -6.27 19.44 2.07
C ASN A 196 -7.54 18.58 2.01
N GLU A 197 -7.58 17.42 2.65
CA GLU A 197 -8.82 16.62 2.74
C GLU A 197 -9.92 17.31 3.55
N GLU A 198 -9.56 17.98 4.65
CA GLU A 198 -10.49 18.76 5.48
C GLU A 198 -11.02 19.99 4.72
N ASN A 199 -10.14 20.76 4.07
CA ASN A 199 -10.52 21.91 3.24
C ASN A 199 -11.43 21.50 2.07
N GLN A 200 -11.17 20.34 1.44
CA GLN A 200 -12.04 19.81 0.38
C GLN A 200 -13.42 19.36 0.87
N LYS A 201 -13.57 18.98 2.15
CA LYS A 201 -14.89 18.73 2.74
C LYS A 201 -15.67 20.03 2.95
N GLU A 202 -14.99 21.14 3.26
CA GLU A 202 -15.63 22.45 3.43
C GLU A 202 -16.04 23.08 2.09
N THR A 203 -15.33 22.82 0.98
CA THR A 203 -15.65 23.44 -0.33
C THR A 203 -16.87 22.81 -1.05
N LEU A 204 -17.49 21.76 -0.50
CA LEU A 204 -18.61 21.03 -1.14
C LEU A 204 -20.00 21.51 -0.70
N LEU A 205 -20.14 22.69 -0.09
CA LEU A 205 -21.43 23.22 0.41
C LEU A 205 -21.91 24.53 -0.21
N GLU A 206 -21.36 24.97 -1.35
CA GLU A 206 -22.02 26.01 -2.14
C GLU A 206 -22.33 25.46 -3.54
N GLY A 207 -23.57 24.98 -3.69
CA GLY A 207 -24.17 24.79 -5.00
C GLY A 207 -24.24 26.14 -5.70
N GLN A 208 -23.26 26.45 -6.54
CA GLN A 208 -23.38 27.54 -7.49
C GLN A 208 -24.45 27.14 -8.51
N GLU A 209 -25.59 27.82 -8.48
CA GLU A 209 -26.56 27.76 -9.56
C GLU A 209 -25.89 28.19 -10.86
N PRO A 210 -26.12 27.49 -11.99
CA PRO A 210 -25.56 27.86 -13.25
C PRO A 210 -26.06 29.26 -13.66
N PRO A 211 -25.19 30.11 -14.24
CA PRO A 211 -25.57 31.47 -14.60
C PRO A 211 -26.76 31.44 -15.58
N LYS A 212 -27.84 32.14 -15.21
CA LYS A 212 -28.97 32.40 -16.11
C LYS A 212 -28.44 33.08 -17.37
N ALA A 213 -28.73 32.48 -18.52
CA ALA A 213 -28.43 33.06 -19.81
C ALA A 213 -29.07 34.46 -19.89
N THR A 214 -28.24 35.49 -20.01
CA THR A 214 -28.68 36.84 -20.34
C THR A 214 -29.15 36.82 -21.79
N THR A 215 -30.46 36.85 -21.99
CA THR A 215 -31.08 37.17 -23.28
C THR A 215 -30.61 38.56 -23.71
N SER A 216 -29.79 38.60 -24.76
CA SER A 216 -29.47 39.82 -25.50
C SER A 216 -30.75 40.28 -26.21
N ASP A 217 -31.38 41.32 -25.68
CA ASP A 217 -32.33 42.14 -26.43
C ASP A 217 -31.53 42.90 -27.50
N SER A 218 -31.65 42.46 -28.75
CA SER A 218 -31.23 43.22 -29.92
C SER A 218 -32.47 43.89 -30.51
N ALA A 219 -32.68 45.14 -30.11
CA ALA A 219 -33.67 46.03 -30.71
C ALA A 219 -33.09 46.68 -31.98
N ALA A 220 -33.77 46.45 -33.10
CA ALA A 220 -33.79 47.33 -34.27
C ALA A 220 -35.13 48.12 -34.25
N PRO A 221 -35.36 49.21 -35.02
CA PRO A 221 -34.56 49.74 -36.13
C PRO A 221 -34.30 51.26 -36.12
N SER A 222 -33.42 51.65 -37.04
CA SER A 222 -33.00 53.00 -37.43
C SER A 222 -34.11 53.81 -38.12
N GLU A 223 -34.42 55.00 -37.60
CA GLU A 223 -35.14 56.08 -38.29
C GLU A 223 -34.14 57.03 -38.99
N ALA A 224 -34.43 57.37 -40.26
CA ALA A 224 -33.80 58.46 -41.01
C ALA A 224 -34.27 59.84 -40.49
N PRO A 225 -33.54 60.95 -40.72
CA PRO A 225 -33.94 61.80 -41.85
C PRO A 225 -32.86 62.70 -42.50
N LYS A 226 -33.18 63.07 -43.76
CA LYS A 226 -32.72 64.18 -44.63
C LYS A 226 -31.37 64.08 -45.33
#